data_AF-A0A3B9P398-F1
#
_entry.id   AF-A0A3B9P398-F1
#
_cell.length_a   1.000
_cell.length_b   1.000
_cell.length_c   1.000
_cell.angle_alpha   90.00
_cell.angle_beta   90.00
_cell.angle_gamma   90.00
#
_symmetry.space_group_name_H-M   'P 1'
#
loop_
_entity.id
_entity.type
_entity.pdbx_description
1 polymer ?
#
loop_
_entity_poly.entity_id
_entity_poly.type
_entity_poly.pdbx_seq_one_letter_code
_entity_poly.pdbx_strand_id
1 'polypeptide(L)'
;MKHILSIILSTAFIGTAMTSCSNERVMPNDTGAQAFMNNTTFLVDGFEVYNHDRKTTNELTLTCDSIYFTFAENNMFITKVLFNANDPEQTYYDYSTLEVHYGNGAFMGVWSNPTTFMDAVGFIRKGNTAGFELSGADCTSGEFMSQFIRMTAMDKHPKAALTISGLPG
;
A
#
# COMPACT_ATOMS: atom_id res chain seq x y z
N MET A 1 -32.79 72.17 4.58
CA MET A 1 -31.41 71.74 4.28
C MET A 1 -31.47 70.24 4.02
N LYS A 2 -31.44 69.75 2.77
CA LYS A 2 -30.22 69.47 1.96
C LYS A 2 -29.19 68.69 2.82
N HIS A 3 -28.84 67.42 2.59
CA HIS A 3 -28.47 66.78 1.33
C HIS A 3 -28.68 65.25 1.33
N ILE A 4 -29.02 64.76 0.13
CA ILE A 4 -28.90 63.38 -0.37
C ILE A 4 -27.42 63.00 -0.47
N LEU A 5 -27.05 61.77 -0.12
CA LEU A 5 -26.00 61.03 -0.85
C LEU A 5 -26.17 59.51 -0.70
N SER A 6 -26.56 58.88 -1.81
CA SER A 6 -26.46 57.44 -2.06
C SER A 6 -25.00 57.04 -2.29
N ILE A 7 -24.52 55.95 -1.69
CA ILE A 7 -23.47 55.10 -2.27
C ILE A 7 -23.81 53.64 -1.97
N ILE A 8 -24.16 52.91 -3.02
CA ILE A 8 -24.12 51.45 -3.10
C ILE A 8 -22.65 51.05 -3.08
N LEU A 9 -22.24 50.19 -2.15
CA LEU A 9 -21.02 49.41 -2.32
C LEU A 9 -21.26 47.96 -1.89
N SER A 10 -21.78 47.20 -2.85
CA SER A 10 -21.58 45.77 -2.96
C SER A 10 -20.10 45.45 -2.86
N THR A 11 -19.70 44.86 -1.74
CA THR A 11 -18.49 44.03 -1.66
C THR A 11 -18.92 42.64 -1.24
N ALA A 12 -19.36 41.89 -2.24
CA ALA A 12 -19.27 40.45 -2.23
C ALA A 12 -17.77 40.10 -2.17
N PHE A 13 -17.23 40.00 -0.96
CA PHE A 13 -16.06 39.17 -0.75
C PHE A 13 -16.57 37.77 -0.45
N ILE A 14 -16.73 37.04 -1.55
CA ILE A 14 -16.63 35.59 -1.58
C ILE A 14 -15.29 35.27 -0.92
N GLY A 15 -15.34 34.96 0.38
CA GLY A 15 -14.26 34.24 1.02
C GLY A 15 -14.24 32.88 0.36
N THR A 16 -13.45 32.75 -0.71
CA THR A 16 -13.07 31.46 -1.26
C THR A 16 -12.46 30.68 -0.11
N ALA A 17 -13.25 29.74 0.43
CA ALA A 17 -12.70 28.64 1.17
C ALA A 17 -11.65 28.03 0.25
N MET A 18 -10.38 28.30 0.53
CA MET A 18 -9.30 27.48 0.00
C MET A 18 -9.40 26.14 0.73
N THR A 19 -10.41 25.35 0.35
CA THR A 19 -10.34 23.89 0.51
C THR A 19 -9.26 23.45 -0.47
N SER A 20 -8.01 23.60 -0.05
CA SER A 20 -6.87 22.98 -0.68
C SER A 20 -7.16 21.48 -0.77
N CYS A 21 -7.23 20.99 -2.00
CA CYS A 21 -7.15 19.59 -2.41
C CYS A 21 -6.21 18.81 -1.47
N SER A 22 -6.54 17.64 -0.94
CA SER A 22 -7.17 16.49 -1.57
C SER A 22 -8.36 15.93 -0.78
N ASN A 23 -9.19 15.16 -1.49
CA ASN A 23 -10.30 14.37 -0.97
C ASN A 23 -9.91 13.63 0.31
N GLU A 24 -10.89 13.49 1.21
CA GLU A 24 -10.90 12.62 2.38
C GLU A 24 -9.78 11.59 2.36
N ARG A 25 -8.84 11.73 3.31
CA ARG A 25 -7.90 10.67 3.64
C ARG A 25 -8.76 9.43 3.94
N VAL A 26 -8.87 8.50 2.99
CA VAL A 26 -9.63 7.26 3.16
C VAL A 26 -8.80 6.42 4.13
N MET A 27 -9.02 6.65 5.42
CA MET A 27 -8.49 5.80 6.46
C MET A 27 -8.83 4.35 6.09
N PRO A 28 -7.93 3.38 6.30
CA PRO A 28 -8.29 1.97 6.23
C PRO A 28 -9.40 1.74 7.25
N ASN A 29 -10.66 1.73 6.80
CA ASN A 29 -11.83 1.58 7.65
C ASN A 29 -12.55 0.27 7.38
N ASP A 30 -12.03 -0.54 6.45
CA ASP A 30 -12.49 -1.89 6.22
C ASP A 30 -12.05 -2.79 7.36
N THR A 31 -12.89 -2.86 8.40
CA THR A 31 -12.67 -3.73 9.56
C THR A 31 -12.70 -5.23 9.20
N GLY A 32 -13.07 -5.58 7.96
CA GLY A 32 -12.98 -6.93 7.41
C GLY A 32 -11.62 -7.25 6.79
N ALA A 33 -10.68 -6.30 6.71
CA ALA A 33 -9.39 -6.47 6.06
C ALA A 33 -8.56 -7.61 6.70
N GLN A 34 -8.51 -7.67 8.03
CA GLN A 34 -7.80 -8.75 8.74
C GLN A 34 -8.36 -10.12 8.39
N ALA A 35 -9.69 -10.28 8.45
CA ALA A 35 -10.33 -11.56 8.12
C ALA A 35 -10.14 -11.95 6.64
N PHE A 36 -10.13 -10.95 5.75
CA PHE A 36 -9.92 -11.15 4.31
C PHE A 36 -8.48 -11.55 3.98
N MET A 37 -7.47 -10.97 4.65
CA MET A 37 -6.07 -11.27 4.36
C MET A 37 -5.54 -12.48 5.12
N ASN A 38 -6.07 -12.77 6.31
CA ASN A 38 -5.52 -13.82 7.17
C ASN A 38 -5.43 -15.18 6.44
N ASN A 39 -4.26 -15.81 6.55
CA ASN A 39 -3.90 -17.07 5.89
C ASN A 39 -4.17 -17.09 4.38
N THR A 40 -3.98 -15.95 3.71
CA THR A 40 -4.22 -15.80 2.27
C THR A 40 -2.93 -15.42 1.55
N THR A 41 -2.66 -16.07 0.42
CA THR A 41 -1.64 -15.63 -0.54
C THR A 41 -2.30 -14.87 -1.67
N PHE A 42 -1.71 -13.73 -2.02
CA PHE A 42 -2.09 -12.91 -3.14
C PHE A 42 -0.98 -12.91 -4.18
N LEU A 43 -1.35 -13.02 -5.45
CA LEU A 43 -0.48 -12.66 -6.57
C LEU A 43 -0.53 -11.14 -6.73
N VAL A 44 0.63 -10.50 -6.74
CA VAL A 44 0.77 -9.05 -6.90
C VAL A 44 0.90 -8.71 -8.38
N ASP A 45 -0.02 -7.89 -8.89
CA ASP A 45 -0.11 -7.47 -10.29
C ASP A 45 0.25 -5.98 -10.52
N GLY A 46 0.56 -5.27 -9.44
CA GLY A 46 1.15 -3.93 -9.47
C GLY A 46 1.84 -3.65 -8.14
N PHE A 47 3.09 -3.19 -8.19
CA PHE A 47 3.87 -2.82 -7.01
C PHE A 47 4.77 -1.63 -7.36
N GLU A 48 4.18 -0.44 -7.28
CA GLU A 48 4.89 0.81 -7.54
C GLU A 48 5.45 1.38 -6.24
N VAL A 49 6.73 1.76 -6.24
CA VAL A 49 7.37 2.48 -5.15
C VAL A 49 7.74 3.87 -5.64
N TYR A 50 7.09 4.88 -5.08
CA TYR A 50 7.39 6.28 -5.32
C TYR A 50 8.28 6.85 -4.23
N ASN A 51 9.45 7.36 -4.61
CA ASN A 51 10.36 8.09 -3.76
C ASN A 51 10.06 9.58 -3.84
N HIS A 52 9.61 10.17 -2.74
CA HIS A 52 9.21 11.58 -2.70
C HIS A 52 10.40 12.54 -2.80
N ASP A 53 11.55 12.14 -2.25
CA ASP A 53 12.76 12.97 -2.22
C ASP A 53 13.40 13.05 -3.61
N ARG A 54 13.50 11.91 -4.29
CA ARG A 54 14.08 11.79 -5.65
C ARG A 54 13.06 12.06 -6.76
N LYS A 55 11.77 12.03 -6.44
CA LYS A 55 10.65 12.15 -7.39
C LYS A 55 10.70 11.09 -8.49
N THR A 56 11.03 9.86 -8.12
CA THR A 56 11.16 8.72 -9.03
C THR A 56 10.20 7.60 -8.63
N THR A 57 9.63 6.93 -9.63
CA THR A 57 8.81 5.73 -9.45
C THR A 57 9.55 4.51 -9.96
N ASN A 58 9.55 3.43 -9.19
CA ASN A 58 10.00 2.11 -9.61
C ASN A 58 8.82 1.14 -9.57
N GLU A 59 8.55 0.43 -10.66
CA GLU A 59 7.56 -0.65 -10.69
C GLU A 59 8.29 -2.00 -10.49
N LEU A 60 8.06 -2.63 -9.35
CA LEU A 60 8.78 -3.84 -8.96
C LEU A 60 8.29 -5.09 -9.67
N THR A 61 7.02 -5.14 -10.09
CA THR A 61 6.50 -6.31 -10.84
C THR A 61 7.20 -6.51 -12.19
N LEU A 62 7.84 -5.49 -12.75
CA LEU A 62 8.62 -5.59 -13.99
C LEU A 62 10.01 -6.21 -13.80
N THR A 63 10.44 -6.42 -12.55
CA THR A 63 11.79 -6.93 -12.24
C THR A 63 11.80 -8.38 -11.76
N CYS A 64 10.62 -8.99 -11.64
CA CYS A 64 10.42 -10.35 -11.13
C CYS A 64 9.48 -11.13 -12.08
N ASP A 65 9.61 -12.46 -12.14
CA ASP A 65 8.62 -13.32 -12.82
C ASP A 65 7.27 -13.26 -12.12
N SER A 66 7.29 -13.26 -10.79
CA SER A 66 6.10 -13.09 -9.96
C SER A 66 6.45 -12.56 -8.58
N ILE A 67 5.48 -11.89 -7.95
CA ILE A 67 5.57 -11.44 -6.57
C ILE A 67 4.32 -11.95 -5.84
N TYR A 68 4.52 -12.57 -4.68
CA TYR A 68 3.45 -13.06 -3.82
C TYR A 68 3.51 -12.37 -2.47
N PHE A 69 2.37 -11.87 -2.01
CA PHE A 69 2.20 -11.40 -0.64
C PHE A 69 1.37 -12.44 0.10
N THR A 70 1.95 -13.03 1.14
CA THR A 70 1.26 -14.03 1.96
C THR A 70 1.10 -13.49 3.36
N PHE A 71 -0.15 -13.43 3.83
CA PHE A 71 -0.47 -12.96 5.16
C PHE A 71 -0.77 -14.17 6.05
N ALA A 72 -0.08 -14.28 7.17
CA ALA A 72 -0.34 -15.31 8.17
C ALA A 72 -0.15 -14.71 9.56
N GLU A 73 -1.17 -14.84 10.41
CA GLU A 73 -1.21 -14.20 11.73
C GLU A 73 -0.96 -12.68 11.61
N ASN A 74 0.13 -12.20 12.20
CA ASN A 74 0.57 -10.80 12.16
C ASN A 74 1.77 -10.60 11.23
N ASN A 75 2.02 -11.50 10.28
CA ASN A 75 3.14 -11.38 9.35
C ASN A 75 2.65 -11.27 7.92
N MET A 76 3.37 -10.48 7.13
CA MET A 76 3.30 -10.45 5.68
C MET A 76 4.64 -10.93 5.12
N PHE A 77 4.60 -12.03 4.38
CA PHE A 77 5.73 -12.58 3.65
C PHE A 77 5.67 -12.10 2.21
N ILE A 78 6.69 -11.38 1.77
CA ILE A 78 6.87 -10.98 0.38
C ILE A 78 7.81 -12.00 -0.24
N THR A 79 7.32 -12.76 -1.21
CA THR A 79 8.12 -13.72 -1.99
C THR A 79 8.23 -13.22 -3.41
N LYS A 80 9.45 -13.03 -3.92
CA LYS A 80 9.72 -12.65 -5.30
C LYS A 80 10.36 -13.84 -6.02
N VAL A 81 9.80 -14.21 -7.15
CA VAL A 81 10.40 -15.17 -8.07
C VAL A 81 11.19 -14.37 -9.10
N LEU A 82 12.50 -14.60 -9.17
CA LEU A 82 13.40 -13.79 -9.98
C LEU A 82 13.71 -14.47 -11.32
N PHE A 83 13.86 -13.64 -12.36
CA PHE A 83 14.37 -14.06 -13.66
C PHE A 83 15.80 -14.57 -13.53
N ASN A 84 16.08 -15.74 -14.11
CA ASN A 84 17.45 -16.12 -14.46
C ASN A 84 17.61 -16.22 -15.98
N ALA A 85 18.17 -15.17 -16.58
CA ALA A 85 18.40 -15.12 -18.02
C ALA A 85 19.46 -16.14 -18.51
N ASN A 86 20.30 -16.65 -17.61
CA ASN A 86 21.41 -17.55 -17.95
C ASN A 86 21.09 -19.03 -17.71
N ASP A 87 20.06 -19.33 -16.91
CA ASP A 87 19.58 -20.69 -16.67
C ASP A 87 18.06 -20.66 -16.38
N PRO A 88 17.22 -20.78 -17.42
CA PRO A 88 15.76 -20.71 -17.30
C PRO A 88 15.15 -21.86 -16.47
N GLU A 89 15.91 -22.93 -16.23
CA GLU A 89 15.45 -24.07 -15.43
C GLU A 89 15.67 -23.86 -13.93
N GLN A 90 16.46 -22.86 -13.54
CA GLN A 90 16.68 -22.49 -12.14
C GLN A 90 15.81 -21.32 -11.71
N THR A 91 14.88 -21.60 -10.81
CA THR A 91 14.05 -20.59 -10.15
C THR A 91 14.77 -20.04 -8.92
N TYR A 92 14.95 -18.72 -8.86
CA TYR A 92 15.52 -18.02 -7.71
C TYR A 92 14.41 -17.33 -6.92
N TYR A 93 14.51 -17.38 -5.60
CA TYR A 93 13.56 -16.74 -4.68
C TYR A 93 14.28 -15.71 -3.83
N ASP A 94 13.78 -14.47 -3.85
CA ASP A 94 14.07 -13.46 -2.85
C ASP A 94 12.86 -13.35 -1.92
N TYR A 95 13.09 -13.11 -0.63
CA TYR A 95 11.98 -12.97 0.31
C TYR A 95 12.27 -11.99 1.44
N SER A 96 11.21 -11.35 1.91
CA SER A 96 11.22 -10.51 3.10
C SER A 96 9.98 -10.76 3.95
N THR A 97 10.07 -10.43 5.23
CA THR A 97 8.95 -10.52 6.19
C THR A 97 8.76 -9.17 6.85
N LEU A 98 7.52 -8.71 6.89
CA LEU A 98 7.10 -7.51 7.63
C LEU A 98 6.05 -7.91 8.66
N GLU A 99 6.03 -7.24 9.81
CA GLU A 99 4.96 -7.43 10.79
C GLU A 99 3.76 -6.55 10.40
N VAL A 100 2.58 -7.12 10.37
CA VAL A 100 1.33 -6.45 10.01
C VAL A 100 0.62 -5.95 11.25
N HIS A 101 0.22 -4.68 11.23
CA HIS A 101 -0.56 -4.10 12.30
C HIS A 101 -2.03 -3.95 11.90
N TYR A 102 -2.92 -4.52 12.71
CA TYR A 102 -4.37 -4.37 12.59
C TYR A 102 -4.95 -3.59 13.76
N GLY A 103 -5.86 -2.66 13.47
CA GLY A 103 -6.62 -1.90 14.46
C GLY A 103 -8.11 -2.15 14.27
N ASN A 104 -8.76 -2.80 15.24
CA ASN A 104 -10.17 -3.22 15.15
C ASN A 104 -10.50 -3.98 13.83
N GLY A 105 -9.57 -4.82 13.37
CA GLY A 105 -9.70 -5.60 12.13
C GLY A 105 -9.35 -4.85 10.84
N ALA A 106 -9.13 -3.53 10.89
CA ALA A 106 -8.67 -2.76 9.75
C ALA A 106 -7.14 -2.86 9.60
N PHE A 107 -6.64 -2.89 8.36
CA PHE A 107 -5.21 -2.90 8.06
C PHE A 107 -4.61 -1.51 8.27
N MET A 108 -3.80 -1.35 9.31
CA MET A 108 -3.27 -0.03 9.72
C MET A 108 -1.88 0.26 9.14
N GLY A 109 -1.16 -0.77 8.71
CA GLY A 109 0.19 -0.64 8.19
C GLY A 109 1.06 -1.83 8.52
N VAL A 110 2.37 -1.64 8.34
CA VAL A 110 3.37 -2.69 8.58
C VAL A 110 4.60 -2.12 9.28
N TRP A 111 5.21 -2.91 10.15
CA TRP A 111 6.54 -2.67 10.66
C TRP A 111 7.56 -3.37 9.77
N SER A 112 8.45 -2.59 9.16
CA SER A 112 9.57 -3.14 8.37
C SER A 112 10.76 -3.53 9.25
N ASN A 113 10.81 -2.97 10.46
CA ASN A 113 11.67 -3.36 11.57
C ASN A 113 11.05 -2.82 12.89
N PRO A 114 11.61 -3.13 14.08
CA PRO A 114 11.04 -2.70 15.37
C PRO A 114 10.91 -1.19 15.60
N THR A 115 11.47 -0.35 14.72
CA THR A 115 11.51 1.12 14.83
C THR A 115 10.96 1.85 13.61
N THR A 116 10.60 1.14 12.53
CA THR A 116 10.15 1.74 11.28
C THR A 116 8.78 1.20 10.91
N PHE A 117 7.78 2.05 11.06
CA PHE A 117 6.39 1.78 10.66
C PHE A 117 6.09 2.44 9.32
N MET A 118 5.37 1.73 8.46
CA MET A 118 4.77 2.29 7.26
C MET A 118 3.25 2.26 7.42
N ASP A 119 2.64 3.45 7.43
CA ASP A 119 1.21 3.63 7.61
C ASP A 119 0.46 3.14 6.36
N ALA A 120 -0.60 2.37 6.57
CA ALA A 120 -1.59 2.15 5.53
C ALA A 120 -2.42 3.42 5.36
N VAL A 121 -2.24 4.11 4.24
CA VAL A 121 -2.98 5.35 3.92
C VAL A 121 -4.21 5.09 3.06
N GLY A 122 -4.35 3.86 2.55
CA GLY A 122 -5.55 3.38 1.88
C GLY A 122 -5.57 1.85 1.79
N PHE A 123 -6.76 1.27 1.88
CA PHE A 123 -7.02 -0.15 1.61
C PHE A 123 -8.37 -0.26 0.92
N ILE A 124 -8.43 -1.03 -0.16
CA ILE A 124 -9.66 -1.34 -0.90
C ILE A 124 -9.66 -2.81 -1.30
N ARG A 125 -10.83 -3.45 -1.27
CA ARG A 125 -11.03 -4.79 -1.83
C ARG A 125 -12.33 -4.88 -2.61
N LYS A 126 -12.32 -5.74 -3.63
CA LYS A 126 -13.47 -6.03 -4.48
C LYS A 126 -13.44 -7.49 -4.90
N GLY A 127 -14.31 -8.30 -4.30
CA GLY A 127 -14.27 -9.75 -4.52
C GLY A 127 -12.97 -10.33 -3.98
N ASN A 128 -12.19 -10.99 -4.84
CA ASN A 128 -10.90 -11.58 -4.52
C ASN A 128 -9.71 -10.63 -4.75
N THR A 129 -9.94 -9.43 -5.29
CA THR A 129 -8.86 -8.45 -5.48
C THR A 129 -8.80 -7.46 -4.34
N ALA A 130 -7.59 -7.00 -4.04
CA ALA A 130 -7.34 -5.95 -3.08
C ALA A 130 -6.21 -5.03 -3.55
N GLY A 131 -6.20 -3.82 -3.03
CA GLY A 131 -5.09 -2.90 -3.18
C GLY A 131 -4.92 -2.06 -1.94
N PHE A 132 -3.69 -1.68 -1.65
CA PHE A 132 -3.38 -0.81 -0.53
C PHE A 132 -2.21 0.10 -0.86
N GLU A 133 -2.17 1.22 -0.16
CA GLU A 133 -1.05 2.14 -0.18
C GLU A 133 -0.38 2.15 1.21
N LEU A 134 0.94 1.96 1.22
CA LEU A 134 1.77 2.15 2.40
C LEU A 134 2.59 3.44 2.24
N SER A 135 2.71 4.23 3.30
CA SER A 135 3.51 5.44 3.30
C SER A 135 4.39 5.51 4.55
N GLY A 136 5.66 5.84 4.37
CA GLY A 136 6.62 5.88 5.47
C GLY A 136 8.06 6.02 5.00
N ALA A 137 8.98 6.16 5.94
CA ALA A 137 10.40 6.19 5.64
C ALA A 137 10.90 4.77 5.29
N ASP A 138 11.70 4.65 4.24
CA ASP A 138 12.46 3.44 3.97
C ASP A 138 13.45 3.16 5.11
N CYS A 139 13.52 1.92 5.57
CA CYS A 139 14.31 1.55 6.75
C CYS A 139 15.83 1.66 6.54
N THR A 140 16.30 1.64 5.29
CA THR A 140 17.74 1.64 4.98
C THR A 140 18.24 3.04 4.65
N SER A 141 17.49 3.75 3.80
CA SER A 141 17.86 5.07 3.29
C SER A 141 17.27 6.22 4.11
N GLY A 142 16.19 5.99 4.86
CA GLY A 142 15.45 7.03 5.59
C GLY A 142 14.61 7.94 4.68
N GLU A 143 14.64 7.73 3.36
CA GLU A 143 13.89 8.52 2.39
C GLU A 143 12.39 8.21 2.50
N PHE A 144 11.53 9.23 2.33
CA PHE A 144 10.09 9.04 2.43
C PHE A 144 9.51 8.43 1.14
N MET A 145 8.75 7.34 1.30
CA MET A 145 8.24 6.53 0.21
C MET A 145 6.72 6.34 0.30
N SER A 146 6.06 6.25 -0.85
CA SER A 146 4.73 5.65 -1.00
C SER A 146 4.85 4.37 -1.81
N GLN A 147 4.18 3.30 -1.37
CA GLN A 147 4.11 2.03 -2.07
C GLN A 147 2.66 1.76 -2.44
N PHE A 148 2.37 1.54 -3.72
CA PHE A 148 1.04 1.22 -4.23
C PHE A 148 1.01 -0.24 -4.68
N ILE A 149 0.20 -1.04 -3.99
CA ILE A 149 0.12 -2.48 -4.23
C ILE A 149 -1.27 -2.81 -4.76
N ARG A 150 -1.33 -3.62 -5.82
CA ARG A 150 -2.53 -4.29 -6.30
C ARG A 150 -2.29 -5.79 -6.36
N MET A 151 -3.27 -6.55 -5.88
CA MET A 151 -3.09 -7.97 -5.70
C MET A 151 -4.42 -8.74 -5.80
N THR A 152 -4.32 -10.00 -6.18
CA THR A 152 -5.45 -10.92 -6.36
C THR A 152 -5.23 -12.16 -5.52
N ALA A 153 -6.22 -12.52 -4.67
CA ALA A 153 -6.16 -13.70 -3.82
C ALA A 153 -6.09 -14.97 -4.68
N MET A 154 -5.23 -15.89 -4.26
CA MET A 154 -5.03 -17.18 -4.93
C MET A 154 -5.85 -18.28 -4.25
N ASP A 155 -6.40 -19.19 -5.04
CA ASP A 155 -7.13 -20.36 -4.53
C ASP A 155 -6.22 -21.33 -3.75
N LYS A 156 -4.92 -21.30 -4.03
CA LYS A 156 -3.89 -22.14 -3.40
C LYS A 156 -2.60 -21.35 -3.23
N HIS A 157 -1.85 -21.67 -2.18
CA HIS A 157 -0.54 -21.11 -1.95
C HIS A 157 0.49 -21.69 -2.92
N PRO A 158 1.24 -20.86 -3.68
CA PRO A 158 2.38 -21.33 -4.46
C PRO A 158 3.43 -22.00 -3.57
N LYS A 159 4.14 -23.00 -4.10
CA LYS A 159 5.18 -23.75 -3.36
C LYS A 159 6.22 -22.83 -2.70
N ALA A 160 6.63 -21.77 -3.38
CA ALA A 160 7.58 -20.79 -2.86
C ALA A 160 7.01 -20.05 -1.64
N ALA A 161 5.79 -19.52 -1.76
CA ALA A 161 5.08 -18.85 -0.68
C ALA A 161 4.80 -19.76 0.52
N LEU A 162 4.45 -21.03 0.29
CA LEU A 162 4.28 -22.05 1.34
C LEU A 162 5.56 -22.27 2.13
N THR A 163 6.67 -22.45 1.42
CA THR A 163 7.98 -22.75 2.03
C THR A 163 8.41 -21.61 2.97
N ILE A 164 8.12 -20.37 2.61
CA ILE A 164 8.52 -19.18 3.37
C ILE A 164 7.55 -18.89 4.51
N SER A 165 6.23 -18.96 4.26
CA SER A 165 5.21 -18.61 5.26
C SER A 165 4.93 -19.70 6.29
N GLY A 166 5.24 -20.96 5.99
CA GLY A 166 4.90 -22.10 6.84
C GLY A 166 3.42 -22.43 6.89
N LEU A 167 2.59 -21.81 6.04
CA LEU A 167 1.17 -22.15 5.92
C LEU A 167 0.97 -23.59 5.39
N PRO A 168 -0.14 -24.25 5.73
CA PRO A 168 -0.48 -25.55 5.15
C PRO A 168 -0.75 -25.43 3.65
N GLY A 169 -0.36 -26.48 2.89
CA GLY A 169 -0.51 -26.57 1.43
C GLY A 169 -1.91 -26.87 0.94
#